data_AF-A0A7S2QLW2-F1
#
_entry.id   AF-A0A7S2QLW2-F1
#
_cell.length_a   1.000
_cell.length_b   1.000
_cell.length_c   1.000
_cell.angle_alpha   90.00
_cell.angle_beta   90.00
_cell.angle_gamma   90.00
#
_symmetry.space_group_name_H-M   'P 1'
#
loop_
_entity.id
_entity.type
_entity.pdbx_description
1 polymer ?
#
loop_
_entity_poly.entity_id
_entity_poly.type
_entity_poly.pdbx_seq_one_letter_code
_entity_poly.pdbx_strand_id
1 'polypeptide(L)'
;IAWLPPDAVLCGSEKVCGPNHFLTGQIEALYPSDRTPWRYPNSGGIVGQAQALVALLHGLIHDLPDGTTLEASENDQVRLHDYLLARAGQGDPFPLHLDLDCQVFQCMYEEQPQWDVDAGPRGAAADAAPRIVNRLTRAQPVVAHGNGH
;
A
#
# COMPACT_ATOMS: atom_id res chain seq x y z
N ILE A 1 7.12 12.69 -0.36
CA ILE A 1 6.11 12.75 -1.44
C ILE A 1 5.41 14.09 -1.32
N ALA A 2 5.50 14.96 -2.33
CA ALA A 2 5.17 16.38 -2.16
C ALA A 2 3.69 16.66 -1.84
N TRP A 3 2.78 15.77 -2.25
CA TRP A 3 1.33 15.93 -2.05
C TRP A 3 0.79 15.24 -0.79
N LEU A 4 1.58 14.39 -0.13
CA LEU A 4 1.13 13.61 1.02
C LEU A 4 1.08 14.51 2.27
N PRO A 5 -0.04 14.56 3.02
CA PRO A 5 -0.12 15.31 4.27
C PRO A 5 0.97 14.90 5.28
N PRO A 6 1.47 15.82 6.14
CA PRO A 6 2.56 15.51 7.08
C PRO A 6 2.24 14.42 8.10
N ASP A 7 0.98 14.29 8.48
CA ASP A 7 0.45 13.31 9.42
C ASP A 7 0.00 12.00 8.74
N ALA A 8 0.11 11.92 7.41
CA ALA A 8 -0.33 10.78 6.62
C ALA A 8 0.82 9.84 6.23
N VAL A 9 0.44 8.62 5.86
CA VAL A 9 1.33 7.61 5.26
C VAL A 9 0.82 7.22 3.88
N LEU A 10 1.73 6.96 2.94
CA LEU A 10 1.43 6.29 1.68
C LEU A 10 1.76 4.80 1.82
N CYS A 11 0.80 3.96 1.48
CA CYS A 11 0.93 2.52 1.47
C CYS A 11 0.87 2.01 0.02
N GLY A 12 1.68 1.01 -0.28
CA GLY A 12 1.56 0.24 -1.51
C GLY A 12 0.17 -0.36 -1.60
N SER A 13 -0.31 -0.50 -2.83
CA SER A 13 -1.63 -1.06 -3.10
C SER A 13 -1.50 -2.36 -3.88
N GLU A 14 -2.42 -3.29 -3.65
CA GLU A 14 -2.50 -4.57 -4.34
C GLU A 14 -3.90 -4.82 -4.91
N LYS A 15 -4.01 -5.82 -5.80
CA LYS A 15 -5.24 -6.14 -6.52
C LYS A 15 -6.16 -7.12 -5.79
N VAL A 16 -5.64 -7.79 -4.77
CA VAL A 16 -6.36 -8.84 -4.02
C VAL A 16 -6.41 -8.43 -2.55
N CYS A 17 -7.56 -8.57 -1.90
CA CYS A 17 -7.64 -8.39 -0.45
C CYS A 17 -7.14 -9.67 0.25
N GLY A 18 -5.82 -9.91 0.23
CA GLY A 18 -5.20 -11.08 0.84
C GLY A 18 -4.64 -10.78 2.24
N PRO A 19 -4.56 -11.77 3.15
CA PRO A 19 -5.14 -13.12 3.03
C PRO A 19 -6.63 -13.20 3.40
N ASN A 20 -7.21 -12.18 4.05
CA ASN A 20 -8.59 -12.19 4.51
C ASN A 20 -9.56 -11.54 3.50
N HIS A 21 -9.94 -12.30 2.47
CA HIS A 21 -10.83 -11.82 1.41
C HIS A 21 -12.24 -11.43 1.89
N PHE A 22 -12.67 -11.87 3.08
CA PHE A 22 -13.95 -11.47 3.68
C PHE A 22 -14.00 -9.97 4.05
N LEU A 23 -12.86 -9.31 4.18
CA LEU A 23 -12.77 -7.88 4.50
C LEU A 23 -12.91 -6.96 3.28
N THR A 24 -12.96 -7.52 2.06
CA THR A 24 -12.97 -6.78 0.79
C THR A 24 -13.95 -5.60 0.81
N GLY A 25 -15.23 -5.85 1.11
CA GLY A 25 -16.25 -4.79 1.08
C GLY A 25 -16.04 -3.70 2.14
N GLN A 26 -15.44 -4.04 3.29
CA GLN A 26 -15.13 -3.08 4.34
C GLN A 26 -13.93 -2.20 3.96
N ILE A 27 -12.89 -2.80 3.37
CA ILE A 27 -11.72 -2.06 2.88
C ILE A 27 -12.09 -1.18 1.68
N GLU A 28 -12.92 -1.66 0.75
CA GLU A 28 -13.42 -0.83 -0.37
C GLU A 28 -14.31 0.32 0.11
N ALA A 29 -15.07 0.15 1.21
CA ALA A 29 -15.81 1.25 1.82
C ALA A 29 -14.89 2.29 2.47
N LEU A 30 -13.75 1.86 3.04
CA LEU A 30 -12.75 2.75 3.63
C LEU A 30 -11.92 3.49 2.58
N TYR A 31 -11.59 2.81 1.47
CA TYR A 31 -10.79 3.34 0.36
C TYR A 31 -11.52 3.22 -0.98
N PRO A 32 -12.60 4.01 -1.19
CA PRO A 32 -13.40 3.90 -2.39
C PRO A 32 -12.61 4.36 -3.62
N SER A 33 -12.42 3.45 -4.58
CA SER A 33 -11.82 3.74 -5.87
C SER A 33 -12.23 2.71 -6.92
N ASP A 34 -12.57 3.19 -8.11
CA ASP A 34 -12.84 2.42 -9.32
C ASP A 34 -11.79 2.69 -10.44
N ARG A 35 -10.81 3.55 -10.16
CA ARG A 35 -9.86 4.06 -11.16
C ARG A 35 -8.86 3.01 -11.64
N THR A 36 -8.39 2.18 -10.72
CA THR A 36 -7.32 1.19 -10.97
C THR A 36 -7.65 -0.11 -10.24
N PRO A 37 -7.08 -1.25 -10.66
CA PRO A 37 -7.32 -2.52 -9.99
C PRO A 37 -6.59 -2.63 -8.64
N TRP A 38 -5.58 -1.79 -8.36
CA TRP A 38 -4.88 -1.79 -7.08
C TRP A 38 -5.68 -0.99 -6.04
N ARG A 39 -6.33 -1.69 -5.12
CA ARG A 39 -7.38 -1.11 -4.24
C ARG A 39 -7.26 -1.52 -2.78
N TYR A 40 -6.34 -2.42 -2.45
CA TYR A 40 -6.17 -2.92 -1.10
C TYR A 40 -4.80 -2.52 -0.54
N PRO A 41 -4.68 -2.12 0.75
CA PRO A 41 -3.40 -1.84 1.37
C PRO A 41 -2.47 -3.05 1.32
N ASN A 42 -1.17 -2.84 1.07
CA ASN A 42 -0.12 -3.86 1.15
C ASN A 42 0.95 -3.45 2.17
N SER A 43 1.11 -4.24 3.24
CA SER A 43 2.02 -3.96 4.36
C SER A 43 3.50 -3.94 3.97
N GLY A 44 3.88 -4.56 2.84
CA GLY A 44 5.26 -4.63 2.39
C GLY A 44 5.83 -3.35 1.80
N GLY A 45 5.02 -2.30 1.64
CA GLY A 45 5.49 -0.99 1.18
C GLY A 45 4.76 0.15 1.88
N ILE A 46 5.43 0.88 2.77
CA ILE A 46 4.87 2.05 3.45
C ILE A 46 5.93 3.14 3.51
N VAL A 47 5.54 4.39 3.23
CA VAL A 47 6.40 5.56 3.35
C VAL A 47 5.61 6.75 3.89
N GLY A 48 6.22 7.55 4.76
CA GLY A 48 5.61 8.73 5.35
C GLY A 48 6.64 9.54 6.12
N GLN A 49 6.20 10.61 6.78
CA GLN A 49 7.06 11.28 7.74
C GLN A 49 7.30 10.37 8.95
N ALA A 50 8.44 10.54 9.62
CA ALA A 50 8.82 9.70 10.75
C ALA A 50 7.74 9.69 11.84
N GLN A 51 7.13 10.85 12.15
CA GLN A 51 6.06 10.94 13.15
C GLN A 51 4.81 10.14 12.73
N ALA A 52 4.38 10.24 11.48
CA ALA A 52 3.23 9.49 10.96
C ALA A 52 3.49 7.97 10.95
N LEU A 53 4.70 7.55 10.57
CA LEU A 53 5.11 6.14 10.62
C LEU A 53 5.16 5.61 12.05
N VAL A 54 5.68 6.38 13.00
CA VAL A 54 5.68 6.00 14.42
C VAL A 54 4.25 5.88 14.95
N ALA A 55 3.35 6.79 14.59
CA ALA A 55 1.94 6.70 14.98
C ALA A 55 1.27 5.44 14.42
N LEU A 56 1.54 5.10 13.16
CA LEU A 56 1.06 3.86 12.55
C LEU A 56 1.60 2.64 13.31
N LEU A 57 2.92 2.53 13.45
CA LEU A 57 3.57 1.38 14.10
C LEU A 57 3.12 1.22 15.56
N HIS A 58 2.98 2.34 16.28
CA HIS A 58 2.44 2.31 17.64
C HIS A 58 1.02 1.76 17.67
N GLY A 59 0.15 2.18 16.75
CA GLY A 59 -1.21 1.63 16.66
C GLY A 59 -1.25 0.16 16.25
N LEU A 60 -0.35 -0.27 15.36
CA LEU A 60 -0.23 -1.67 14.98
C LEU A 60 0.26 -2.55 16.14
N ILE A 61 1.15 -2.05 17.01
CA ILE A 61 1.76 -2.82 18.10
C ILE A 61 0.94 -2.75 19.40
N HIS A 62 0.46 -1.56 19.76
CA HIS A 62 -0.11 -1.25 21.08
C HIS A 62 -1.64 -1.06 21.05
N ASP A 63 -2.27 -1.51 19.98
CA ASP A 63 -3.71 -1.47 19.77
C ASP A 63 -4.31 -0.05 19.65
N LEU A 64 -5.64 0.06 19.81
CA LEU A 64 -6.40 1.30 19.53
C LEU A 64 -6.20 2.36 20.64
N PRO A 65 -6.41 3.66 20.33
CA PRO A 65 -6.22 4.75 21.30
C PRO A 65 -7.10 4.66 22.55
N ASP A 66 -8.23 3.94 22.48
CA ASP A 66 -9.14 3.69 23.61
C ASP A 66 -8.72 2.49 24.48
N GLY A 67 -7.60 1.83 24.14
CA GLY A 67 -7.09 0.66 24.83
C GLY A 67 -7.74 -0.66 24.40
N THR A 68 -8.62 -0.65 23.38
CA THR A 68 -9.18 -1.88 22.82
C THR A 68 -8.07 -2.70 22.18
N THR A 69 -7.84 -3.91 22.69
CA THR A 69 -6.86 -4.84 22.11
C THR A 69 -7.38 -5.50 20.84
N LEU A 70 -6.59 -5.40 19.77
CA LEU A 70 -6.83 -6.17 18.55
C LEU A 70 -6.13 -7.51 18.70
N GLU A 71 -6.76 -8.62 18.33
CA GLU A 71 -6.08 -9.92 18.38
C GLU A 71 -4.78 -9.86 17.56
N ALA A 72 -3.70 -10.37 18.16
CA ALA A 72 -2.39 -10.36 17.54
C ALA A 72 -2.35 -11.38 16.40
N SER A 73 -2.54 -10.89 15.17
CA SER A 73 -2.22 -11.68 13.97
C SER A 73 -0.71 -11.73 13.79
N GLU A 74 -0.15 -12.92 13.58
CA GLU A 74 1.25 -13.09 13.15
C GLU A 74 1.47 -12.58 11.71
N ASN A 75 0.38 -12.36 10.96
CA ASN A 75 0.38 -11.79 9.63
C ASN A 75 0.21 -10.26 9.70
N ASP A 76 1.25 -9.54 9.30
CA ASP A 76 1.35 -8.08 9.31
C ASP A 76 0.32 -7.40 8.41
N GLN A 77 0.00 -8.00 7.27
CA GLN A 77 -1.03 -7.55 6.34
C GLN A 77 -2.43 -7.61 6.96
N VAL A 78 -2.78 -8.73 7.62
CA VAL A 78 -4.04 -8.84 8.39
C VAL A 78 -4.06 -7.82 9.50
N ARG A 79 -2.96 -7.67 10.24
CA ARG A 79 -2.86 -6.69 11.33
C ARG A 79 -3.09 -5.26 10.85
N LEU A 80 -2.55 -4.91 9.69
CA LEU A 80 -2.77 -3.62 9.05
C LEU A 80 -4.26 -3.42 8.71
N HIS A 81 -4.90 -4.41 8.08
CA HIS A 81 -6.31 -4.31 7.73
C HIS A 81 -7.21 -4.16 8.96
N ASP A 82 -7.00 -5.00 9.98
CA ASP A 82 -7.79 -4.96 11.22
C ASP A 82 -7.64 -3.62 11.94
N TYR A 83 -6.41 -3.09 12.03
CA TYR A 83 -6.15 -1.77 12.62
C TYR A 83 -6.89 -0.64 11.89
N LEU A 84 -6.81 -0.63 10.56
CA LEU A 84 -7.46 0.39 9.73
C LEU A 84 -8.98 0.36 9.87
N LEU A 85 -9.57 -0.84 9.82
CA LEU A 85 -11.01 -1.03 9.95
C LEU A 85 -11.51 -0.68 11.36
N ALA A 86 -10.77 -1.09 12.40
CA ALA A 86 -11.16 -0.83 13.77
C ALA A 86 -11.14 0.67 14.10
N ARG A 87 -10.09 1.40 13.65
CA ARG A 87 -10.04 2.87 13.77
C ARG A 87 -11.17 3.57 13.02
N ALA A 88 -11.45 3.13 11.80
CA ALA A 88 -12.58 3.65 11.03
C ALA A 88 -13.92 3.39 11.72
N GLY A 89 -14.10 2.20 12.32
CA GLY A 89 -15.30 1.84 13.09
C GLY A 89 -15.51 2.70 14.35
N GLN A 90 -14.45 3.29 14.89
CA GLN A 90 -14.50 4.27 15.99
C GLN A 90 -14.75 5.71 15.52
N GLY A 91 -14.91 5.93 14.20
CA GLY A 91 -15.08 7.26 13.62
C GLY A 91 -13.79 8.08 13.52
N ASP A 92 -12.63 7.44 13.68
CA ASP A 92 -11.31 8.08 13.66
C ASP A 92 -10.34 7.30 12.76
N PRO A 93 -10.59 7.26 11.43
CA PRO A 93 -9.78 6.50 10.48
C PRO A 93 -8.33 7.01 10.45
N PHE A 94 -7.37 6.08 10.35
CA PHE A 94 -5.96 6.47 10.19
C PHE A 94 -5.76 7.19 8.85
N PRO A 95 -4.97 8.28 8.79
CA PRO A 95 -4.65 8.99 7.54
C PRO A 95 -3.68 8.18 6.65
N LEU A 96 -4.12 7.04 6.14
CA LEU A 96 -3.40 6.20 5.20
C LEU A 96 -3.94 6.42 3.78
N HIS A 97 -3.05 6.69 2.84
CA HIS A 97 -3.35 6.79 1.42
C HIS A 97 -2.83 5.56 0.70
N LEU A 98 -3.56 5.10 -0.31
CA LEU A 98 -3.13 4.04 -1.19
C LEU A 98 -2.43 4.61 -2.42
N ASP A 99 -1.30 4.00 -2.81
CA ASP A 99 -0.62 4.29 -4.07
C ASP A 99 -1.34 3.60 -5.24
N LEU A 100 -2.57 4.05 -5.52
CA LEU A 100 -3.49 3.40 -6.48
C LEU A 100 -2.94 3.37 -7.91
N ASP A 101 -2.10 4.35 -8.26
CA ASP A 101 -1.53 4.50 -9.60
C ASP A 101 -0.12 3.86 -9.73
N CYS A 102 0.35 3.17 -8.68
CA CYS A 102 1.69 2.56 -8.61
C CYS A 102 2.84 3.54 -8.88
N GLN A 103 2.74 4.78 -8.37
CA GLN A 103 3.75 5.82 -8.61
C GLN A 103 5.02 5.58 -7.80
N VAL A 104 4.89 4.97 -6.61
CA VAL A 104 5.97 4.69 -5.67
C VAL A 104 6.21 3.20 -5.58
N PHE A 105 5.16 2.41 -5.42
CA PHE A 105 5.20 0.97 -5.19
C PHE A 105 4.55 0.20 -6.34
N GLN A 106 5.22 -0.85 -6.79
CA GLN A 106 4.62 -1.90 -7.61
C GLN A 106 4.64 -3.20 -6.83
N CYS A 107 3.48 -3.59 -6.31
CA CYS A 107 3.24 -4.93 -5.79
C CYS A 107 3.07 -5.89 -6.97
N MET A 108 3.82 -6.98 -6.99
CA MET A 108 4.01 -7.85 -8.16
C MET A 108 3.27 -9.20 -8.04
N TYR A 109 2.43 -9.37 -7.04
CA TYR A 109 1.57 -10.55 -6.90
C TYR A 109 0.41 -10.53 -7.91
N GLU A 110 0.65 -11.10 -9.10
CA GLU A 110 -0.32 -11.13 -10.20
C GLU A 110 -0.14 -12.42 -11.04
N GLU A 111 -1.25 -13.02 -11.50
CA GLU A 111 -1.20 -14.17 -12.41
C GLU A 111 -0.50 -13.85 -13.74
N GLN A 112 -0.70 -12.62 -14.22
CA GLN A 112 -0.04 -12.09 -15.41
C GLN A 112 0.64 -10.76 -15.07
N PRO A 113 1.94 -10.59 -15.39
CA PRO A 113 2.65 -9.35 -15.12
C PRO A 113 1.94 -8.13 -15.71
N GLN A 114 1.56 -7.17 -14.86
CA GLN A 114 1.06 -5.86 -15.28
C GLN A 114 2.18 -4.82 -15.36
N TRP A 115 3.41 -5.28 -15.57
CA TRP A 115 4.59 -4.44 -15.64
C TRP A 115 5.52 -4.90 -16.77
N ASP A 116 6.30 -3.95 -17.29
CA ASP A 116 7.37 -4.14 -18.27
C ASP A 116 8.69 -3.61 -17.71
N VAL A 117 9.78 -3.96 -18.39
CA VAL A 117 11.09 -3.35 -18.17
C VAL A 117 11.35 -2.34 -19.29
N ASP A 118 11.48 -1.08 -18.92
CA ASP A 118 12.00 -0.03 -19.79
C ASP A 118 13.52 0.04 -19.63
N ALA A 119 14.23 -0.47 -20.62
CA ALA A 119 15.70 -0.43 -20.68
C ALA A 119 16.25 0.94 -21.12
N GLY A 120 15.37 1.93 -21.32
CA GLY A 120 15.70 3.23 -21.89
C GLY A 120 15.80 3.19 -23.43
N PRO A 121 15.91 4.37 -24.06
CA PRO A 121 16.14 4.45 -25.50
C PRO A 121 17.43 3.71 -25.89
N ARG A 122 17.43 3.00 -27.03
CA ARG A 122 18.67 2.49 -27.64
C ARG A 122 19.61 3.68 -27.91
N GLY A 123 20.74 3.74 -27.22
CA GLY A 123 21.69 4.86 -27.31
C GLY A 123 21.50 5.96 -26.25
N ALA A 124 20.63 5.75 -25.25
CA ALA A 124 20.67 6.54 -24.02
C ALA A 124 22.06 6.46 -23.37
N ALA A 125 22.42 7.49 -22.61
CA ALA A 125 23.67 7.50 -21.85
C ALA A 125 23.84 6.16 -21.12
N ALA A 126 25.06 5.62 -21.10
CA ALA A 126 25.39 4.32 -20.52
C ALA A 126 24.95 4.16 -19.04
N ASP A 127 24.58 5.28 -18.40
CA ASP A 127 24.23 5.38 -16.98
C ASP A 127 22.71 5.31 -16.72
N ALA A 128 21.85 5.22 -17.75
CA ALA A 128 20.42 5.06 -17.54
C ALA A 128 20.08 3.63 -17.10
N ALA A 129 19.92 3.43 -15.79
CA ALA A 129 19.53 2.14 -15.24
C ALA A 129 18.13 1.72 -15.73
N PRO A 130 17.90 0.43 -16.03
CA PRO A 130 16.58 -0.06 -16.43
C PRO A 130 15.55 0.17 -15.32
N ARG A 131 14.31 0.46 -15.71
CA ARG A 131 13.21 0.72 -14.79
C ARG A 131 12.03 -0.21 -15.05
N ILE A 132 11.27 -0.49 -14.00
CA ILE A 132 9.95 -1.10 -14.16
C ILE A 132 8.95 -0.03 -14.58
N VAL A 133 8.03 -0.39 -15.47
CA VAL A 133 6.90 0.45 -15.89
C VAL A 133 5.61 -0.33 -15.73
N ASN A 134 4.65 0.22 -15.00
CA ASN A 134 3.31 -0.35 -14.92
C ASN A 134 2.62 -0.22 -16.29
N ARG A 135 2.09 -1.32 -16.82
CA ARG A 135 1.47 -1.38 -18.15
C ARG A 135 0.20 -0.54 -18.24
N LEU A 136 -0.59 -0.51 -17.17
CA LEU A 136 -1.88 0.16 -17.12
C LEU A 136 -1.73 1.66 -16.82
N THR A 137 -1.05 1.99 -15.72
CA THR A 137 -0.95 3.37 -15.23
C THR A 137 0.18 4.15 -15.90
N ARG A 138 1.09 3.45 -16.61
CA ARG A 138 2.32 3.98 -17.19
C ARG A 138 3.30 4.54 -16.16
N ALA A 139 3.03 4.33 -14.87
CA ALA A 139 3.89 4.79 -13.79
C ALA A 139 5.23 4.03 -13.81
N GLN A 140 6.29 4.71 -13.39
CA GLN A 140 7.61 4.14 -13.20
C GLN A 140 7.91 4.08 -11.70
N PRO A 141 7.45 3.04 -10.99
CA PRO A 141 7.60 2.91 -9.54
C PRO A 141 9.05 3.03 -9.10
N VAL A 142 9.25 3.41 -7.84
CA VAL A 142 10.56 3.46 -7.20
C VAL A 142 10.88 2.10 -6.56
N VAL A 143 9.87 1.43 -6.02
CA VAL A 143 10.00 0.15 -5.33
C VAL A 143 9.23 -0.93 -6.09
N ALA A 144 9.94 -2.01 -6.41
CA ALA A 144 9.34 -3.24 -6.93
C ALA A 144 9.26 -4.25 -5.77
N HIS A 145 8.05 -4.59 -5.35
CA HIS A 145 7.83 -5.53 -4.26
C HIS A 145 7.32 -6.85 -4.83
N GLY A 146 8.22 -7.85 -4.87
CA GLY A 146 7.91 -9.23 -5.26
C GLY A 146 7.14 -9.97 -4.18
N ASN A 147 5.95 -9.49 -3.82
CA ASN A 147 5.16 -10.10 -2.76
C ASN A 147 4.70 -11.52 -3.12
N GLY A 148 4.83 -12.43 -2.15
CA GLY A 148 4.30 -13.79 -2.21
C GLY A 148 2.89 -13.88 -1.63
N HIS A 149 2.37 -15.11 -1.56
CA HIS A 149 1.11 -15.40 -0.88
C HIS A 149 1.34 -16.00 0.51
#